data_AF-A0A9P6DJ87-F1
#
_entry.id   AF-A0A9P6DJ87-F1
#
_cell.length_a   1.000
_cell.length_b   1.000
_cell.length_c   1.000
_cell.angle_alpha   90.00
_cell.angle_beta   90.00
_cell.angle_gamma   90.00
#
_symmetry.space_group_name_H-M   'P 1'
#
loop_
_entity.id
_entity.type
_entity.pdbx_description
1 polymer ?
#
loop_
_entity_poly.entity_id
_entity_poly.type
_entity_poly.pdbx_seq_one_letter_code
_entity_poly.pdbx_strand_id
1 'polypeptide(L)'
;MGDDFNDGSYHGFSMAFACAQVFDRFILRYIRKAAASTLFNLPMIAQAALSFPRRMCATTQKSFAADELSRALIEQSFGITSYRLESSASTLLASAAVTLLEGKTIRITLTSQGYHIENAKQGETYESLDQLLQAASPLYTQQAQAALISRLSRIA
;
A
#
# COMPACT_ATOMS: atom_id res chain seq x y z
N MET A 1 10.45 -6.19 61.20
CA MET A 1 10.55 -6.94 59.94
C MET A 1 9.32 -6.59 59.13
N GLY A 2 9.34 -5.81 58.08
CA GLY A 2 10.39 -5.36 57.17
C GLY A 2 9.62 -5.05 55.89
N ASP A 3 9.50 -3.76 55.61
CA ASP A 3 8.77 -3.16 54.49
C ASP A 3 9.36 -3.59 53.15
N ASP A 4 8.52 -3.78 52.12
CA ASP A 4 8.93 -3.58 50.72
C ASP A 4 7.73 -3.15 49.86
N PHE A 5 7.56 -1.83 49.85
CA PHE A 5 6.77 -1.03 48.92
C PHE A 5 7.36 -1.17 47.51
N ASN A 6 6.61 -1.72 46.56
CA ASN A 6 7.01 -1.72 45.15
C ASN A 6 6.27 -0.60 44.39
N ASP A 7 6.70 0.64 44.63
CA ASP A 7 6.34 1.80 43.80
C ASP A 7 7.15 1.76 42.51
N GLY A 8 6.61 1.07 41.51
CA GLY A 8 7.09 1.09 40.13
C GLY A 8 6.78 2.43 39.45
N SER A 9 7.55 3.45 39.82
CA SER A 9 7.58 4.77 39.20
C SER A 9 8.10 4.67 37.76
N TYR A 10 7.19 4.67 36.78
CA TYR A 10 7.55 4.87 35.37
C TYR A 10 7.62 6.37 35.08
N HIS A 11 8.81 6.91 35.29
CA HIS A 11 9.20 8.20 34.74
C HIS A 11 9.19 8.16 33.21
N GLY A 12 8.35 9.02 32.64
CA GLY A 12 8.70 9.93 31.55
C GLY A 12 9.44 9.36 30.34
N PHE A 13 8.69 9.09 29.27
CA PHE A 13 9.13 9.41 27.92
C PHE A 13 8.18 10.44 27.31
N SER A 14 8.42 11.70 27.68
CA SER A 14 8.10 12.84 26.82
C SER A 14 9.27 12.99 25.86
N MET A 15 9.08 12.58 24.61
CA MET A 15 9.87 13.11 23.51
C MET A 15 9.01 13.15 22.24
N ALA A 16 8.53 14.37 21.99
CA ALA A 16 8.47 15.01 20.69
C ALA A 16 7.69 14.28 19.57
N PHE A 17 6.46 14.74 19.42
CA PHE A 17 5.86 15.06 18.12
C PHE A 17 6.89 15.69 17.17
N ALA A 18 7.46 14.91 16.26
CA ALA A 18 8.12 15.42 15.05
C ALA A 18 8.37 14.29 14.04
N CYS A 19 7.33 13.81 13.36
CA CYS A 19 7.51 13.24 12.03
C CYS A 19 6.23 13.34 11.18
N ALA A 20 5.55 14.48 11.27
CA ALA A 20 4.85 15.00 10.10
C ALA A 20 5.95 15.54 9.16
N GLN A 21 5.90 15.22 7.87
CA GLN A 21 6.73 15.75 6.75
C GLN A 21 7.63 14.76 5.98
N VAL A 22 7.18 13.54 5.66
CA VAL A 22 7.81 12.77 4.55
C VAL A 22 6.82 12.22 3.52
N PHE A 23 5.51 12.34 3.75
CA PHE A 23 4.50 11.76 2.86
C PHE A 23 4.09 12.62 1.65
N ASP A 24 4.72 13.77 1.41
CA ASP A 24 4.27 14.75 0.40
C ASP A 24 5.19 14.89 -0.83
N ARG A 25 5.93 13.83 -1.22
CA ARG A 25 6.73 13.87 -2.46
C ARG A 25 6.61 12.68 -3.40
N PHE A 26 5.93 11.61 -3.01
CA PHE A 26 5.77 10.44 -3.87
C PHE A 26 4.51 10.49 -4.75
N ILE A 27 3.40 11.05 -4.26
CA ILE A 27 2.13 11.14 -5.03
C ILE A 27 2.23 12.19 -6.16
N LEU A 28 3.03 13.26 -6.00
CA LEU A 28 3.11 14.34 -7.00
C LEU A 28 3.98 14.04 -8.23
N ARG A 29 4.76 12.94 -8.26
CA ARG A 29 5.54 12.56 -9.45
C ARG A 29 4.77 11.72 -10.46
N TYR A 30 3.62 11.15 -10.08
CA TYR A 30 2.87 10.26 -10.96
C TYR A 30 1.88 10.98 -11.89
N ILE A 31 1.49 12.23 -11.58
CA ILE A 31 0.45 12.95 -12.35
C ILE A 31 1.02 13.83 -13.48
N ARG A 32 2.33 14.08 -13.53
CA ARG A 32 2.92 15.10 -14.43
C ARG A 32 3.51 14.63 -15.76
N LYS A 33 3.19 13.40 -16.22
CA LYS A 33 3.77 12.85 -17.46
C LYS A 33 2.76 12.61 -18.60
N ALA A 34 1.69 13.42 -18.65
CA ALA A 34 0.61 13.26 -19.63
C ALA A 34 0.24 14.54 -20.42
N ALA A 35 1.08 15.58 -20.46
CA ALA A 35 0.80 16.75 -21.28
C ALA A 35 2.09 17.42 -21.77
N ALA A 36 2.46 17.16 -23.03
CA ALA A 36 3.11 18.09 -23.96
C ALA A 36 3.69 17.31 -25.14
N SER A 37 2.95 17.19 -26.25
CA SER A 37 3.51 16.80 -27.56
C SER A 37 2.52 17.12 -28.70
N THR A 38 2.31 18.41 -28.94
CA THR A 38 1.62 19.00 -30.11
C THR A 38 2.20 20.43 -30.18
N LEU A 39 2.90 20.93 -31.21
CA LEU A 39 2.77 20.85 -32.67
C LEU A 39 4.07 21.34 -33.36
N PHE A 40 4.10 21.17 -34.70
CA PHE A 40 4.93 21.83 -35.74
C PHE A 40 6.32 21.26 -36.05
N ASN A 41 6.43 20.46 -37.13
CA ASN A 41 6.67 20.98 -38.49
C ASN A 41 6.68 19.82 -39.52
N LEU A 42 5.94 19.98 -40.62
CA LEU A 42 6.02 19.14 -41.81
C LEU A 42 7.18 19.62 -42.70
N PRO A 43 7.90 18.70 -43.36
CA PRO A 43 7.77 18.72 -44.82
C PRO A 43 7.53 17.34 -45.43
N MET A 44 6.69 17.39 -46.46
CA MET A 44 6.43 16.39 -47.48
C MET A 44 7.74 15.96 -48.17
N ILE A 45 8.01 14.65 -48.27
CA ILE A 45 8.59 13.92 -49.43
C ILE A 45 8.87 12.45 -49.03
N ALA A 46 8.69 11.57 -50.02
CA ALA A 46 9.10 10.17 -50.12
C ALA A 46 8.13 9.09 -49.59
N GLN A 47 7.32 8.62 -50.53
CA GLN A 47 6.76 7.27 -50.52
C GLN A 47 7.90 6.24 -50.52
N ALA A 48 7.89 5.32 -49.56
CA ALA A 48 8.59 4.05 -49.67
C ALA A 48 7.74 2.99 -48.95
N ALA A 49 7.15 2.11 -49.75
CA ALA A 49 6.44 0.94 -49.29
C ALA A 49 7.41 0.01 -48.58
N LEU A 50 7.31 -0.08 -47.25
CA LEU A 50 7.88 -1.18 -46.47
C LEU A 50 6.81 -1.65 -45.49
N SER A 51 6.29 -2.83 -45.80
CA SER A 51 5.66 -3.81 -44.92
C SER A 51 5.75 -3.45 -43.43
N PHE A 52 4.66 -2.91 -42.89
CA PHE A 52 4.49 -2.82 -41.44
C PHE A 52 4.33 -4.25 -40.91
N PRO A 53 5.26 -4.78 -40.08
CA PRO A 53 4.88 -5.89 -39.23
C PRO A 53 3.71 -5.39 -38.39
N ARG A 54 2.58 -6.10 -38.43
CA ARG A 54 1.51 -5.93 -37.45
C ARG A 54 2.17 -5.92 -36.08
N ARG A 55 2.35 -4.74 -35.49
CA ARG A 55 2.58 -4.62 -34.06
C ARG A 55 1.31 -5.16 -33.42
N MET A 56 1.32 -6.44 -33.09
CA MET A 56 0.49 -6.93 -32.01
C MET A 56 0.94 -6.10 -30.81
N CYS A 57 0.13 -5.11 -30.45
CA CYS A 57 0.25 -4.44 -29.17
C CYS A 57 0.22 -5.55 -28.14
N ALA A 58 1.40 -5.93 -27.63
CA ALA A 58 1.49 -6.67 -26.39
C ALA A 58 0.93 -5.71 -25.35
N THR A 59 -0.39 -5.71 -25.17
CA THR A 59 -1.00 -5.18 -23.97
C THR A 59 -0.44 -6.05 -22.88
N THR A 60 0.61 -5.57 -22.21
CA THR A 60 1.09 -6.15 -20.97
C THR A 60 -0.14 -6.29 -20.11
N GLN A 61 -0.69 -7.51 -20.01
CA GLN A 61 -1.89 -7.78 -19.22
C GLN A 61 -1.51 -7.40 -17.79
N LYS A 62 -1.93 -6.20 -17.38
CA LYS A 62 -1.82 -5.80 -15.98
C LYS A 62 -2.62 -6.82 -15.20
N SER A 63 -1.99 -7.46 -14.23
CA SER A 63 -2.67 -8.43 -13.39
C SER A 63 -3.69 -7.65 -12.55
N PHE A 64 -4.98 -7.97 -12.75
CA PHE A 64 -6.06 -7.42 -11.96
C PHE A 64 -5.76 -7.53 -10.45
N ALA A 65 -5.22 -8.68 -10.03
CA ALA A 65 -4.83 -8.92 -8.64
C ALA A 65 -3.76 -7.91 -8.14
N ALA A 66 -2.79 -7.50 -8.97
CA ALA A 66 -1.77 -6.55 -8.52
C ALA A 66 -2.31 -5.13 -8.44
N ASP A 67 -3.15 -4.74 -9.40
CA ASP A 67 -3.82 -3.43 -9.38
C ASP A 67 -4.76 -3.33 -8.16
N GLU A 68 -5.51 -4.38 -7.87
CA GLU A 68 -6.41 -4.45 -6.72
C GLU A 68 -5.66 -4.43 -5.38
N LEU A 69 -4.63 -5.28 -5.23
CA LEU A 69 -3.79 -5.27 -4.04
C LEU A 69 -3.12 -3.91 -3.83
N SER A 70 -2.68 -3.27 -4.90
CA SER A 70 -2.12 -1.91 -4.82
C SER A 70 -3.14 -0.89 -4.33
N ARG A 71 -4.38 -0.94 -4.84
CA ARG A 71 -5.44 0.00 -4.42
C ARG A 71 -5.79 -0.19 -2.96
N ALA A 72 -5.99 -1.44 -2.53
CA ALA A 72 -6.26 -1.77 -1.14
C ALA A 72 -5.15 -1.26 -0.22
N LEU A 73 -3.87 -1.43 -0.58
CA LEU A 73 -2.74 -0.94 0.22
C LEU A 73 -2.67 0.59 0.28
N ILE A 74 -3.06 1.29 -0.78
CA ILE A 74 -3.14 2.77 -0.79
C ILE A 74 -4.25 3.24 0.13
N GLU A 75 -5.43 2.60 0.09
CA GLU A 75 -6.55 2.93 0.96
C GLU A 75 -6.19 2.73 2.43
N GLN A 76 -5.45 1.67 2.74
CA GLN A 76 -4.99 1.36 4.10
C GLN A 76 -3.66 2.05 4.46
N SER A 77 -3.18 3.00 3.66
CA SER A 77 -1.90 3.69 3.90
C SER A 77 -1.83 4.43 5.24
N PHE A 78 -2.96 4.79 5.85
CA PHE A 78 -2.97 5.38 7.18
C PHE A 78 -2.47 4.40 8.25
N GLY A 79 -2.71 3.10 8.08
CA GLY A 79 -2.44 2.07 9.09
C GLY A 79 -1.19 1.22 8.81
N ILE A 80 -0.36 1.60 7.84
CA ILE A 80 0.89 0.89 7.50
C ILE A 80 2.02 1.90 7.30
N THR A 81 3.25 1.49 7.58
CA THR A 81 4.43 2.35 7.40
C THR A 81 4.85 2.42 5.94
N SER A 82 4.91 1.27 5.27
CA SER A 82 5.26 1.19 3.84
C SER A 82 4.85 -0.16 3.24
N TYR A 83 4.79 -0.22 1.91
CA TYR A 83 4.60 -1.49 1.21
C TYR A 83 5.42 -1.54 -0.08
N ARG A 84 5.73 -2.76 -0.51
CA ARG A 84 6.38 -3.06 -1.78
C ARG A 84 5.64 -4.21 -2.46
N LEU A 85 5.08 -3.93 -3.64
CA LEU A 85 4.53 -4.97 -4.50
C LEU A 85 5.66 -5.85 -5.05
N GLU A 86 5.43 -7.14 -5.03
CA GLU A 86 6.34 -8.12 -5.59
C GLU A 86 5.92 -8.50 -7.01
N SER A 87 6.92 -8.76 -7.86
CA SER A 87 6.66 -9.21 -9.22
C SER A 87 5.89 -10.52 -9.19
N SER A 88 4.67 -10.47 -9.70
CA SER A 88 3.78 -11.62 -9.72
C SER A 88 3.96 -12.38 -11.03
N ALA A 89 4.22 -13.69 -10.95
CA ALA A 89 4.33 -14.55 -12.13
C ALA A 89 2.96 -14.88 -12.75
N SER A 90 1.86 -14.65 -12.02
CA SER A 90 0.49 -15.00 -12.39
C SER A 90 -0.42 -13.78 -12.44
N THR A 91 -1.45 -13.81 -13.28
CA THR A 91 -2.48 -12.76 -13.37
C THR A 91 -3.52 -12.84 -12.26
N LEU A 92 -3.67 -14.02 -11.64
CA LEU A 92 -4.68 -14.32 -10.61
C LEU A 92 -4.16 -14.19 -9.18
N LEU A 93 -2.85 -13.97 -9.02
CA LEU A 93 -2.19 -13.90 -7.73
C LEU A 93 -1.31 -12.66 -7.70
N ALA A 94 -1.36 -11.93 -6.59
CA ALA A 94 -0.44 -10.82 -6.34
C ALA A 94 0.09 -10.88 -4.91
N SER A 95 1.38 -10.55 -4.74
CA SER A 95 2.03 -10.54 -3.42
C SER A 95 2.65 -9.17 -3.13
N ALA A 96 2.68 -8.80 -1.86
CA ALA A 96 3.28 -7.57 -1.36
C ALA A 96 3.94 -7.79 0.00
N ALA A 97 5.12 -7.19 0.19
CA ALA A 97 5.71 -7.02 1.51
C ALA A 97 5.18 -5.72 2.13
N VAL A 98 4.59 -5.80 3.31
CA VAL A 98 3.95 -4.69 4.01
C VAL A 98 4.60 -4.52 5.39
N THR A 99 5.10 -3.32 5.66
CA THR A 99 5.64 -2.95 6.97
C THR A 99 4.55 -2.30 7.80
N LEU A 100 4.17 -2.97 8.88
CA LEU A 100 3.19 -2.53 9.85
C LEU A 100 3.75 -1.40 10.74
N LEU A 101 2.87 -0.73 11.49
CA LEU A 101 3.22 0.39 12.37
C LEU A 101 4.16 -0.01 13.50
N GLU A 102 4.14 -1.28 13.90
CA GLU A 102 5.06 -1.87 14.87
C GLU A 102 6.47 -2.08 14.31
N GLY A 103 6.70 -1.78 13.02
CA GLY A 103 7.96 -2.06 12.31
C GLY A 103 8.10 -3.52 11.82
N LYS A 104 7.13 -4.38 12.12
CA LYS A 104 7.07 -5.76 11.63
C LYS A 104 6.70 -5.78 10.15
N THR A 105 7.45 -6.52 9.34
CA THR A 105 7.11 -6.73 7.92
C THR A 105 6.41 -8.07 7.74
N ILE A 106 5.26 -8.07 7.07
CA ILE A 106 4.48 -9.25 6.71
C ILE A 106 4.38 -9.36 5.18
N ARG A 107 4.25 -10.58 4.67
CA ARG A 107 4.02 -10.84 3.25
C ARG A 107 2.56 -11.20 3.05
N ILE A 108 1.85 -10.34 2.33
CA ILE A 108 0.43 -10.48 2.02
C ILE A 108 0.30 -10.92 0.57
N THR A 109 -0.57 -11.89 0.33
CA THR A 109 -0.88 -12.35 -1.01
C THR A 109 -2.39 -12.32 -1.22
N LEU A 110 -2.80 -11.81 -2.37
CA LEU A 110 -4.18 -11.75 -2.83
C LEU A 110 -4.41 -12.84 -3.87
N THR A 111 -5.46 -13.64 -3.67
CA THR A 111 -5.95 -14.66 -4.60
C THR A 111 -7.44 -14.47 -4.86
N SER A 112 -8.04 -15.33 -5.70
CA SER A 112 -9.48 -15.36 -5.91
C SER A 112 -10.30 -15.73 -4.67
N GLN A 113 -9.66 -16.22 -3.60
CA GLN A 113 -10.33 -16.57 -2.34
C GLN A 113 -10.27 -15.44 -1.31
N GLY A 114 -9.39 -14.45 -1.50
CA GLY A 114 -9.18 -13.36 -0.56
C GLY A 114 -7.70 -13.11 -0.26
N TYR A 115 -7.45 -12.48 0.89
CA TYR A 115 -6.14 -12.07 1.35
C TYR A 115 -5.57 -13.08 2.35
N HIS A 116 -4.28 -13.36 2.27
CA HIS A 116 -3.59 -14.24 3.21
C HIS A 116 -2.20 -13.74 3.55
N ILE A 117 -1.69 -14.18 4.71
CA ILE A 117 -0.33 -13.92 5.16
C ILE A 117 0.47 -15.21 4.99
N GLU A 118 1.60 -15.15 4.28
CA GLU A 118 2.36 -16.36 3.96
C GLU A 118 2.91 -17.13 5.17
N ASN A 119 3.10 -16.46 6.29
CA ASN A 119 3.61 -17.04 7.55
C ASN A 119 2.51 -17.23 8.61
N ALA A 120 1.23 -17.01 8.28
CA ALA A 120 0.14 -17.28 9.20
C ALA A 120 -0.15 -18.79 9.29
N LYS A 121 -0.90 -19.19 10.32
CA LYS A 121 -1.37 -20.57 10.44
C LYS A 121 -2.13 -20.92 9.17
N GLN A 122 -1.82 -22.08 8.59
CA GLN A 122 -2.42 -22.54 7.33
C GLN A 122 -3.95 -22.46 7.41
N GLY A 123 -4.57 -21.66 6.53
CA GLY A 123 -6.03 -21.55 6.41
C GLY A 123 -6.64 -20.21 6.82
N GLU A 124 -5.85 -19.25 7.33
CA GLU A 124 -6.36 -17.90 7.62
C GLU A 124 -6.45 -17.07 6.33
N THR A 125 -7.61 -17.16 5.68
CA THR A 125 -8.01 -16.30 4.55
C THR A 125 -8.95 -15.21 5.06
N TYR A 126 -8.67 -13.97 4.68
CA TYR A 126 -9.46 -12.81 5.04
C TYR A 126 -10.20 -12.27 3.81
N GLU A 127 -11.42 -11.79 4.02
CA GLU A 127 -12.24 -11.22 2.94
C GLU A 127 -11.70 -9.85 2.51
N SER A 128 -11.24 -9.05 3.46
CA SER A 128 -10.69 -7.72 3.21
C SER A 128 -9.30 -7.53 3.79
N LEU A 129 -8.54 -6.62 3.19
CA LEU A 129 -7.24 -6.21 3.71
C LEU A 129 -7.34 -5.59 5.11
N ASP A 130 -8.43 -4.87 5.38
CA ASP A 130 -8.70 -4.28 6.69
C ASP A 130 -8.83 -5.34 7.79
N GLN A 131 -9.59 -6.42 7.57
CA GLN A 131 -9.69 -7.53 8.52
C GLN A 131 -8.34 -8.19 8.78
N LEU A 132 -7.55 -8.40 7.72
CA LEU A 132 -6.21 -8.97 7.82
C LEU A 132 -5.30 -8.07 8.66
N LEU A 133 -5.29 -6.75 8.40
CA LEU A 133 -4.45 -5.80 9.12
C LEU A 133 -4.88 -5.65 10.59
N GLN A 134 -6.18 -5.69 10.89
CA GLN A 134 -6.67 -5.71 12.27
C GLN A 134 -6.20 -6.95 13.03
N ALA A 135 -6.21 -8.11 12.39
CA ALA A 135 -5.71 -9.35 12.99
C ALA A 135 -4.18 -9.35 13.15
N ALA A 136 -3.45 -8.73 12.22
CA ALA A 136 -2.00 -8.73 12.20
C ALA A 136 -1.34 -7.63 13.06
N SER A 137 -2.03 -6.51 13.31
CA SER A 137 -1.49 -5.32 13.95
C SER A 137 -2.47 -4.73 14.97
N PRO A 138 -2.17 -4.79 16.28
CA PRO A 138 -2.97 -4.08 17.28
C PRO A 138 -2.90 -2.56 17.12
N LEU A 139 -1.77 -2.00 16.66
CA LEU A 139 -1.65 -0.55 16.44
C LEU A 139 -2.53 -0.07 15.29
N TYR A 140 -2.71 -0.89 14.24
CA TYR A 140 -3.65 -0.61 13.17
C TYR A 140 -5.06 -0.41 13.71
N THR A 141 -5.51 -1.31 14.59
CA THR A 141 -6.84 -1.24 15.22
C THR A 141 -7.01 0.04 16.03
N GLN A 142 -6.00 0.42 16.82
CA GLN A 142 -6.02 1.67 17.59
C GLN A 142 -6.09 2.89 16.68
N GLN A 143 -5.32 2.91 15.59
CA GLN A 143 -5.31 4.04 14.67
C GLN A 143 -6.61 4.16 13.86
N ALA A 144 -7.20 3.03 13.46
CA ALA A 144 -8.50 3.00 12.81
C ALA A 144 -9.60 3.58 13.71
N GLN A 145 -9.61 3.20 15.00
CA GLN A 145 -10.53 3.76 15.99
C GLN A 145 -10.32 5.26 16.19
N ALA A 146 -9.07 5.71 16.34
CA ALA A 146 -8.76 7.13 16.47
C ALA A 146 -9.20 7.94 15.25
N ALA A 147 -9.00 7.40 14.03
CA ALA A 147 -9.46 8.02 12.80
C ALA A 147 -10.99 8.12 12.73
N LEU A 148 -11.71 7.09 13.19
CA LEU A 148 -13.17 7.10 13.26
C LEU A 148 -13.68 8.16 14.23
N ILE A 149 -13.14 8.20 15.45
CA ILE A 149 -13.51 9.19 16.48
C ILE A 149 -13.26 10.62 15.98
N SER A 150 -12.10 10.86 15.35
CA SER A 150 -11.76 12.18 14.79
C SER A 150 -12.71 12.63 13.68
N ARG A 151 -13.31 11.70 12.93
CA ARG A 151 -14.33 12.02 11.93
C ARG A 151 -15.68 12.32 12.59
N LEU A 152 -16.08 11.53 13.58
CA LEU A 152 -17.32 11.74 14.32
C LEU A 152 -17.32 13.09 15.05
N SER A 153 -16.18 13.49 15.63
CA SER A 153 -16.04 14.76 16.33
C SER A 153 -16.12 16.00 15.43
N ARG A 154 -16.17 15.84 14.10
CA ARG A 154 -16.38 16.96 13.16
C ARG A 154 -17.85 17.21 12.83
N ILE A 155 -18.70 16.23 13.14
CA ILE A 155 -20.14 16.27 12.85
C ILE A 155 -20.94 16.61 14.11
N ALA A 156 -20.37 16.35 15.29
CA ALA A 156 -20.88 16.80 16.59
C ALA A 156 -20.55 18.27 16.84
#